data_AF-A0A845Y4C7-F1
#
_entry.id   AF-A0A845Y4C7-F1
#
_cell.length_a   1.000
_cell.length_b   1.000
_cell.length_c   1.000
_cell.angle_alpha   90.00
_cell.angle_beta   90.00
_cell.angle_gamma   90.00
#
_symmetry.space_group_name_H-M   'P 1'
#
loop_
_entity.id
_entity.type
_entity.pdbx_description
1 polymer ?
#
loop_
_entity_poly.entity_id
_entity_poly.type
_entity_poly.pdbx_seq_one_letter_code
_entity_poly.pdbx_strand_id
1 'polypeptide(L)'
;MKNSLIDKRHTNFMPLLLLVILSSQGLILLCLLGQWLSVHRLSKKQLAYVQMTSGEVIALKAVDADARTPETIRLFVSKTLYLMFNWSGEIAGADGKKISDKGQEIELEGERIKVPTAALYASYGCSEELRQPLLK
;
A
#
# COMPACT_ATOMS: atom_id res chain seq x y z
N MET A 1 -8.56 -74.10 47.42
CA MET A 1 -9.02 -72.78 46.94
C MET A 1 -7.83 -71.84 46.87
N LYS A 2 -7.32 -71.53 45.67
CA LYS A 2 -6.25 -70.54 45.48
C LYS A 2 -6.72 -69.59 44.38
N ASN A 3 -7.29 -68.45 44.79
CA ASN A 3 -7.73 -67.42 43.87
C ASN A 3 -6.50 -66.70 43.32
N SER A 4 -6.25 -66.86 42.02
CA SER A 4 -5.21 -66.13 41.30
C SER A 4 -5.71 -64.71 41.05
N LEU A 5 -5.05 -63.73 41.67
CA LEU A 5 -5.23 -62.31 41.38
C LEU A 5 -4.51 -62.00 40.08
N ILE A 6 -5.26 -61.84 39.00
CA ILE A 6 -4.76 -61.31 37.73
C ILE A 6 -4.67 -59.78 37.89
N ASP A 7 -3.46 -59.30 38.18
CA ASP A 7 -3.15 -57.87 38.15
C ASP A 7 -3.18 -57.38 36.69
N LYS A 8 -4.21 -56.61 36.34
CA LYS A 8 -4.43 -56.09 34.99
C LYS A 8 -3.64 -54.79 34.85
N ARG A 9 -2.41 -54.91 34.34
CA ARG A 9 -1.53 -53.78 34.01
C ARG A 9 -2.29 -52.73 33.17
N HIS A 10 -2.59 -51.58 33.76
CA HIS A 10 -3.18 -50.43 33.07
C HIS A 10 -2.09 -49.68 32.31
N THR A 11 -1.99 -49.91 31.00
CA THR A 11 -1.06 -49.16 30.14
C THR A 11 -1.62 -47.77 29.91
N ASN A 12 -0.98 -46.75 30.50
CA ASN A 12 -1.39 -45.35 30.33
C ASN A 12 -1.06 -44.90 28.90
N PHE A 13 -2.09 -44.76 28.06
CA PHE A 13 -1.98 -44.32 26.66
C PHE A 13 -1.78 -42.80 26.51
N MET A 14 -2.09 -42.05 27.57
CA MET A 14 -1.99 -40.58 27.61
C MET A 14 -0.63 -40.00 27.20
N PRO A 15 0.52 -40.48 27.69
CA PRO A 15 1.84 -39.94 27.27
C PRO A 15 2.14 -40.17 25.79
N LEU A 16 1.67 -41.27 25.20
CA LEU A 16 1.84 -41.53 23.76
C LEU A 16 1.05 -40.52 22.93
N LEU A 17 -0.20 -40.27 23.32
CA LEU A 17 -1.08 -39.31 22.63
C LEU A 17 -0.53 -37.87 22.70
N LEU A 18 0.03 -37.48 23.86
CA LEU A 18 0.68 -36.17 24.02
C LEU A 18 1.89 -36.01 23.09
N LEU A 19 2.71 -37.05 22.93
CA LEU A 19 3.88 -37.03 22.05
C LEU A 19 3.46 -36.89 20.58
N VAL A 20 2.42 -37.61 20.16
CA VAL A 20 1.86 -37.49 18.81
C VAL A 20 1.35 -36.08 18.55
N ILE A 21 0.58 -35.49 19.48
CA ILE A 21 0.09 -34.12 19.35
C ILE A 21 1.26 -33.13 19.26
N LEU A 22 2.25 -33.24 20.14
CA LEU A 22 3.41 -32.35 20.15
C LEU A 22 4.19 -32.42 18.82
N SER A 23 4.42 -33.62 18.31
CA SER A 23 5.09 -33.82 17.01
C SER A 23 4.28 -33.25 15.84
N SER A 24 2.96 -33.43 15.87
CA SER A 24 2.05 -32.90 14.84
C SER A 24 2.07 -31.38 14.83
N GLN A 25 2.03 -30.74 16.01
CA GLN A 25 2.12 -29.29 16.11
C GLN A 25 3.48 -28.75 15.64
N GLY A 26 4.57 -29.45 15.95
CA GLY A 26 5.90 -29.11 15.45
C GLY A 26 5.98 -29.13 13.92
N LEU A 27 5.39 -30.15 13.29
CA LEU A 27 5.33 -30.26 11.82
C LEU A 27 4.49 -29.14 11.21
N ILE A 28 3.33 -28.84 11.79
CA ILE A 28 2.44 -27.76 11.33
C ILE A 28 3.19 -26.41 11.40
N LEU A 29 3.88 -26.14 12.50
CA LEU A 29 4.65 -24.91 12.67
C LEU A 29 5.75 -24.78 11.61
N LEU A 30 6.44 -25.87 11.29
CA LEU A 30 7.47 -25.88 10.25
C LEU A 30 6.89 -25.59 8.85
N CYS A 31 5.74 -26.18 8.52
CA CYS A 31 5.01 -25.88 7.29
C CYS A 31 4.60 -24.40 7.21
N LEU A 32 4.07 -23.85 8.30
CA LEU A 32 3.67 -22.44 8.37
C LEU A 32 4.86 -21.49 8.19
N LEU A 33 6.01 -21.81 8.77
CA LEU A 33 7.25 -21.04 8.55
C LEU A 33 7.70 -21.06 7.09
N GLY A 34 7.64 -22.22 6.44
CA GLY A 34 7.95 -22.35 5.01
C GLY A 34 7.01 -21.53 4.12
N GLN A 35 5.72 -21.53 4.43
CA GLN A 35 4.73 -20.70 3.75
C GLN A 35 4.97 -19.21 3.97
N TRP A 36 5.24 -18.80 5.21
CA TRP A 36 5.54 -17.41 5.55
C TRP A 36 6.76 -16.89 4.79
N LEU A 37 7.85 -17.65 4.76
CA LEU A 37 9.06 -17.29 4.00
C LEU A 37 8.78 -17.16 2.50
N SER A 38 7.96 -18.05 1.93
CA SER A 38 7.61 -18.04 0.51
C SER A 38 6.77 -16.81 0.16
N VAL A 39 5.75 -16.51 0.96
CA VAL A 39 4.90 -15.31 0.79
C VAL A 39 5.71 -14.04 0.99
N HIS A 40 6.59 -13.98 1.99
CA HIS A 40 7.45 -12.82 2.23
C HIS A 40 8.40 -12.55 1.05
N ARG A 41 8.97 -13.60 0.46
CA ARG A 41 9.84 -13.48 -0.73
C ARG A 41 9.08 -13.01 -1.97
N LEU A 42 7.84 -13.47 -2.16
CA LEU A 42 7.00 -13.05 -3.28
C LEU A 42 6.45 -11.63 -3.10
N SER A 43 6.07 -11.25 -1.87
CA SER A 43 5.61 -9.90 -1.54
C SER A 43 6.67 -8.83 -1.86
N LYS A 44 7.95 -9.12 -1.61
CA LYS A 44 9.07 -8.23 -1.98
C LYS A 44 9.28 -8.09 -3.49
N LYS A 45 8.76 -9.01 -4.30
CA LYS A 45 8.83 -8.96 -5.76
C LYS A 45 7.53 -8.37 -6.31
N GLN A 46 7.25 -7.09 -6.02
CA GLN A 46 6.18 -6.35 -6.70
C GLN A 46 6.59 -6.04 -8.16
N LEU A 47 6.67 -7.07 -8.99
CA LEU A 47 6.75 -6.91 -10.43
C LEU A 47 5.33 -6.59 -10.93
N ALA A 48 5.06 -5.31 -11.15
CA ALA A 48 3.84 -4.86 -11.81
C ALA A 48 4.01 -5.05 -13.33
N TYR A 49 3.27 -5.99 -13.92
CA TYR A 49 3.17 -6.10 -15.37
C TYR A 49 2.05 -5.19 -15.85
N VAL A 50 2.38 -4.19 -16.66
CA VAL A 50 1.39 -3.35 -17.33
C VAL A 50 1.39 -3.76 -18.80
N GLN A 51 0.23 -4.21 -19.29
CA GLN A 51 0.05 -4.50 -20.71
C GLN A 51 -0.21 -3.17 -21.43
N MET A 52 0.66 -2.84 -22.38
CA MET A 52 0.49 -1.62 -23.18
C MET A 52 -0.67 -1.80 -24.18
N THR A 53 -1.26 -0.69 -24.62
CA THR A 53 -2.32 -0.69 -25.64
C THR A 53 -1.87 -1.26 -26.99
N SER A 54 -0.56 -1.40 -27.20
CA SER A 54 0.07 -2.09 -28.34
C SER A 54 0.13 -3.62 -28.21
N GLY A 55 -0.28 -4.20 -27.08
CA GLY A 55 -0.24 -5.64 -26.81
C GLY A 55 1.09 -6.15 -26.24
N GLU A 56 2.10 -5.29 -26.13
CA GLU A 56 3.41 -5.64 -25.56
C GLU A 56 3.36 -5.64 -24.03
N VAL A 57 3.95 -6.67 -23.42
CA VAL A 57 4.07 -6.83 -21.96
C VAL A 57 5.49 -6.46 -21.57
N ILE A 58 5.67 -5.25 -21.04
CA ILE A 58 6.97 -4.82 -20.50
C ILE A 58 7.03 -5.20 -19.03
N ALA A 59 8.08 -5.94 -18.65
CA ALA A 59 8.42 -6.17 -17.26
C ALA A 59 8.96 -4.85 -16.68
N LEU A 60 8.13 -4.11 -15.95
CA LEU A 60 8.58 -2.94 -15.22
C LEU A 60 9.47 -3.40 -14.08
N LYS A 61 10.69 -2.86 -14.02
CA LYS A 61 11.56 -3.06 -12.87
C LYS A 61 10.84 -2.45 -11.67
N ALA A 62 10.59 -3.25 -10.64
CA ALA A 62 10.04 -2.76 -9.38
C ALA A 62 10.98 -1.66 -8.88
N VAL A 63 10.50 -0.42 -8.91
CA VAL A 63 11.21 0.71 -8.30
C VAL A 63 10.87 0.65 -6.82
N ASP A 64 11.87 0.77 -5.95
CA ASP A 64 11.63 0.87 -4.51
C ASP A 64 10.61 1.98 -4.25
N ALA A 65 9.72 1.79 -3.26
CA ALA A 65 8.62 2.72 -3.00
C ALA A 65 9.09 4.18 -2.80
N ASP A 66 10.33 4.36 -2.34
CA ASP A 66 10.96 5.66 -2.10
C ASP A 66 11.82 6.17 -3.26
N ALA A 67 12.12 5.33 -4.25
CA ALA A 67 12.93 5.70 -5.39
C ALA A 67 12.06 6.41 -6.44
N ARG A 68 12.33 7.69 -6.69
CA ARG A 68 11.68 8.46 -7.75
C ARG A 68 12.50 8.32 -9.03
N THR A 69 11.91 7.81 -10.11
CA THR A 69 12.62 7.77 -11.40
C THR A 69 12.74 9.18 -12.00
N PRO A 70 13.71 9.42 -12.89
CA PRO A 70 13.83 10.71 -13.59
C PRO A 70 12.55 11.13 -14.30
N GLU A 71 11.81 10.18 -14.87
CA GLU A 71 10.52 10.42 -15.54
C GLU A 71 9.45 10.88 -14.56
N THR A 72 9.37 10.26 -13.37
CA THR A 72 8.45 10.68 -12.31
C THR A 72 8.75 12.10 -11.85
N ILE A 73 10.04 12.44 -11.67
CA ILE A 73 10.46 13.79 -11.30
C ILE A 73 10.07 14.78 -12.40
N ARG A 74 10.36 14.45 -13.67
CA ARG A 74 10.01 15.31 -14.81
C ARG A 74 8.50 15.54 -14.91
N LEU A 75 7.71 14.48 -14.74
CA LEU A 75 6.25 14.57 -14.78
C LEU A 75 5.71 15.38 -13.61
N PHE A 76 6.25 15.19 -12.41
CA PHE A 76 5.89 15.97 -11.23
C PHE A 76 6.17 17.46 -11.46
N VAL A 77 7.40 17.84 -11.83
CA VAL A 77 7.77 19.24 -12.09
C VAL A 77 6.89 19.84 -13.19
N SER A 78 6.70 19.13 -14.30
CA SER A 78 5.86 19.60 -15.41
C SER A 78 4.41 19.82 -14.99
N LYS A 79 3.82 18.90 -14.21
CA LYS A 79 2.44 19.02 -13.71
C LYS A 79 2.31 20.15 -12.70
N THR A 80 3.26 20.29 -11.78
CA THR A 80 3.27 21.37 -10.79
C THR A 80 3.33 22.72 -11.48
N LEU A 81 4.25 22.93 -12.42
CA LEU A 81 4.35 24.17 -13.20
C LEU A 81 3.09 24.43 -14.04
N TYR A 82 2.53 23.41 -14.66
CA TYR A 82 1.28 23.54 -15.42
C TYR A 82 0.13 24.01 -14.53
N LEU A 83 -0.03 23.44 -13.33
CA LEU A 83 -1.06 23.87 -12.38
C LEU A 83 -0.85 25.31 -11.91
N MET A 84 0.41 25.74 -11.73
CA MET A 84 0.73 27.11 -11.30
C MET A 84 0.44 28.16 -12.39
N PHE A 85 0.78 27.88 -13.64
CA PHE A 85 0.77 28.89 -14.71
C PHE A 85 -0.43 28.80 -15.66
N ASN A 86 -1.18 27.70 -15.65
CA ASN A 86 -2.28 27.49 -16.61
C ASN A 86 -3.67 27.45 -15.95
N TRP A 87 -3.88 28.22 -14.89
CA TRP A 87 -5.21 28.34 -14.29
C TRP A 87 -6.14 29.19 -15.18
N SER A 88 -7.23 28.59 -15.63
CA SER A 88 -8.21 29.22 -16.53
C SER A 88 -9.58 29.48 -15.88
N GLY A 89 -9.71 29.32 -14.56
CA GLY A 89 -11.00 29.40 -13.87
C GLY A 89 -11.96 28.24 -14.16
N GLU A 90 -11.47 27.19 -14.80
CA GLU A 90 -12.24 26.00 -15.16
C GLU A 90 -11.54 24.73 -14.67
N ILE A 91 -12.31 23.73 -14.25
CA ILE A 91 -11.83 22.40 -13.86
C ILE A 91 -12.51 21.33 -14.71
N ALA A 92 -11.89 20.16 -14.83
CA ALA A 92 -12.50 19.01 -15.50
C ALA A 92 -13.65 18.46 -14.63
N GLY A 93 -14.88 18.52 -15.13
CA GLY A 93 -16.02 17.86 -14.53
C GLY A 93 -15.96 16.34 -14.72
N ALA A 94 -16.82 15.61 -14.01
CA ALA A 94 -16.89 14.14 -14.06
C ALA A 94 -17.07 13.59 -15.50
N ASP A 95 -17.75 14.34 -16.36
CA ASP A 95 -18.00 13.98 -17.76
C ASP A 95 -16.91 14.47 -18.74
N GLY A 96 -15.78 14.98 -18.22
CA GLY A 96 -14.69 15.56 -19.01
C GLY A 96 -14.97 16.96 -19.58
N LYS A 97 -16.18 17.51 -19.36
CA LYS A 97 -16.52 18.90 -19.71
C LYS A 97 -15.87 19.87 -18.74
N LYS A 98 -15.40 21.01 -19.24
CA LYS A 98 -14.91 22.09 -18.40
C LYS A 98 -16.06 22.74 -17.64
N ILE A 99 -15.97 22.76 -16.32
CA ILE A 99 -16.92 23.43 -15.43
C ILE A 99 -16.22 24.58 -14.72
N SER A 100 -16.96 25.63 -14.38
CA SER A 100 -16.40 26.77 -13.64
C SER A 100 -15.87 26.31 -12.27
N ASP A 101 -14.64 26.72 -11.96
CA ASP A 101 -13.98 26.43 -10.68
C ASP A 101 -14.69 27.19 -9.57
N LYS A 102 -15.38 26.45 -8.69
CA LYS A 102 -16.03 27.05 -7.53
C LYS A 102 -15.03 27.40 -6.43
N GLY A 103 -13.76 26.98 -6.52
CA GLY A 103 -12.75 27.11 -5.47
C GLY A 103 -12.98 26.17 -4.29
N GLN A 104 -11.94 25.98 -3.48
CA GLN A 104 -11.99 25.21 -2.23
C GLN A 104 -11.76 26.15 -1.05
N GLU A 105 -12.48 25.90 0.05
CA GLU A 105 -12.30 26.62 1.31
C GLU A 105 -11.18 25.93 2.10
N ILE A 106 -10.20 26.71 2.54
CA ILE A 106 -9.10 26.25 3.37
C ILE A 106 -8.98 27.15 4.60
N GLU A 107 -8.45 26.58 5.68
CA GLU A 107 -8.11 27.33 6.89
C GLU A 107 -6.62 27.67 6.86
N LEU A 108 -6.31 28.96 6.84
CA LEU A 108 -4.94 29.47 6.85
C LEU A 108 -4.80 30.44 8.03
N GLU A 109 -3.87 30.16 8.94
CA GLU A 109 -3.60 31.02 10.12
C GLU A 109 -4.86 31.36 10.96
N GLY A 110 -5.87 30.47 10.95
CA GLY A 110 -7.14 30.65 11.68
C GLY A 110 -8.23 31.41 10.90
N GLU A 111 -7.97 31.82 9.66
CA GLU A 111 -8.95 32.44 8.76
C GLU A 111 -9.40 31.44 7.69
N ARG A 112 -10.70 31.48 7.34
CA ARG A 112 -11.25 30.69 6.25
C ARG A 112 -11.18 31.48 4.95
N ILE A 113 -10.30 31.06 4.07
CA ILE A 113 -10.09 31.68 2.77
C ILE A 113 -10.49 30.73 1.64
N LYS A 114 -10.98 31.31 0.55
CA LYS A 114 -11.43 30.54 -0.61
C LYS A 114 -10.41 30.66 -1.72
N VAL A 115 -9.77 29.54 -2.04
CA VAL A 115 -8.68 29.49 -3.03
C VAL A 115 -9.12 28.73 -4.28
N PRO A 116 -8.57 29.07 -5.46
CA PRO A 116 -8.77 28.28 -6.67
C PRO A 116 -8.30 26.84 -6.47
N THR A 117 -9.05 25.90 -7.04
CA THR A 117 -8.76 24.47 -6.90
C THR A 117 -7.38 24.13 -7.47
N ALA A 118 -7.02 24.73 -8.62
CA ALA A 118 -5.71 24.52 -9.24
C ALA A 118 -4.56 25.06 -8.40
N ALA A 119 -4.72 26.25 -7.79
CA ALA A 119 -3.71 26.86 -6.93
C ALA A 119 -3.46 26.00 -5.68
N LEU A 120 -4.54 25.50 -5.06
CA LEU A 120 -4.44 24.58 -3.93
C LEU A 120 -3.65 23.32 -4.30
N TYR A 121 -3.97 22.69 -5.43
CA TYR A 121 -3.24 21.48 -5.87
C TYR A 121 -1.78 21.76 -6.24
N ALA A 122 -1.50 22.89 -6.88
CA ALA A 122 -0.13 23.31 -7.16
C ALA A 122 0.69 23.47 -5.88
N SER A 123 0.07 24.02 -4.83
CA SER A 123 0.72 24.33 -3.55
C SER A 123 1.27 23.10 -2.81
N TYR A 124 0.68 21.91 -3.03
CA TYR A 124 1.20 20.65 -2.49
C TYR A 124 2.51 20.22 -3.13
N GLY A 125 2.81 20.71 -4.33
CA GLY A 125 4.08 20.47 -5.02
C GLY A 125 5.23 21.32 -4.49
N CYS A 126 4.95 22.33 -3.65
CA CYS A 126 5.91 23.29 -3.13
C CYS A 126 6.25 23.03 -1.66
N SER A 127 7.42 23.53 -1.23
CA SER A 127 7.79 23.60 0.19
C SER A 127 6.82 24.52 0.94
N GLU A 128 6.73 24.35 2.27
CA GLU A 128 5.81 25.12 3.11
C GLU A 128 6.02 26.64 2.97
N GLU A 129 7.28 27.07 2.87
CA GLU A 129 7.67 28.48 2.69
C GLU A 129 7.11 29.08 1.39
N LEU A 130 7.01 28.29 0.32
CA LEU A 130 6.46 28.71 -0.96
C LEU A 130 4.94 28.51 -1.04
N ARG A 131 4.38 27.61 -0.21
CA ARG A 131 2.94 27.32 -0.19
C ARG A 131 2.14 28.48 0.38
N GLN A 132 2.53 29.00 1.55
CA GLN A 132 1.82 30.08 2.23
C GLN A 132 1.56 31.30 1.33
N PRO A 133 2.55 31.86 0.61
CA PRO A 133 2.31 33.00 -0.28
C PRO A 133 1.49 32.67 -1.53
N LEU A 134 1.37 31.39 -1.93
CA LEU A 134 0.52 30.99 -3.07
C LEU A 134 -0.97 30.89 -2.71
N LEU A 135 -1.28 30.78 -1.41
CA LEU A 135 -2.64 30.60 -0.91
C LEU A 135 -3.26 31.90 -0.37
N LYS A 136 -2.46 32.96 -0.18
CA LYS A 136 -2.90 34.31 0.17
C LYS A 136 -3.36 35.06 -1.08
#